data_AF-A0A939CUN1-F1
#
_entry.id   AF-A0A939CUN1-F1
#
_cell.length_a   1.000
_cell.length_b   1.000
_cell.length_c   1.000
_cell.angle_alpha   90.00
_cell.angle_beta   90.00
_cell.angle_gamma   90.00
#
_symmetry.space_group_name_H-M   'P 1'
#
loop_
_entity.id
_entity.type
_entity.pdbx_description
1 polymer ?
#
loop_
_entity_poly.entity_id
_entity_poly.type
_entity_poly.pdbx_seq_one_letter_code
_entity_poly.pdbx_strand_id
1 'polypeptide(L)' 'MAITNFGSPEVFVETEVDKPTPRNNEVLMKVYATSVNPADCGVRQGAKRLIHEYQRLNDKKSSVDIANC' A
#
# COMPACT_ATOMS: atom_id res chain seq x y z
N MET A 1 -0.03 -3.39 -12.35
CA MET A 1 1.20 -3.69 -11.61
C MET A 1 0.94 -4.82 -10.62
N ALA A 2 1.85 -5.77 -10.47
CA ALA A 2 1.74 -6.89 -9.53
C ALA A 2 3.09 -7.18 -8.86
N ILE A 3 3.06 -7.75 -7.65
CA ILE A 3 4.22 -8.28 -6.93
C ILE A 3 4.18 -9.80 -7.10
N THR A 4 5.09 -10.37 -7.90
CA THR A 4 5.10 -11.82 -8.20
C THR A 4 5.99 -12.63 -7.26
N ASN A 5 6.90 -11.96 -6.54
CA ASN A 5 7.72 -12.51 -5.46
C ASN A 5 8.10 -11.40 -4.47
N PHE A 6 8.60 -11.75 -3.28
CA PHE A 6 9.18 -10.77 -2.37
C PHE A 6 10.60 -10.40 -2.78
N GLY A 7 10.98 -9.14 -2.63
CA GLY A 7 12.37 -8.74 -2.88
C GLY A 7 12.56 -7.27 -3.22
N SER A 8 13.52 -7.01 -4.10
CA SER A 8 13.91 -5.69 -4.60
C SER A 8 12.85 -5.11 -5.57
N PRO A 9 12.94 -3.84 -6.00
CA PRO A 9 11.89 -3.19 -6.79
C PRO A 9 11.50 -3.91 -8.09
N GLU A 10 12.42 -4.71 -8.64
CA GLU A 10 12.28 -5.44 -9.89
C GLU A 10 11.17 -6.51 -9.85
N VAL A 11 10.72 -6.92 -8.66
CA VAL A 11 9.58 -7.84 -8.49
C VAL A 11 8.22 -7.16 -8.69
N PHE A 12 8.18 -5.82 -8.76
CA PHE A 12 6.98 -5.04 -9.03
C PHE A 12 6.87 -4.74 -10.52
N VAL A 13 6.08 -5.55 -11.21
CA VAL A 13 6.03 -5.57 -12.67
C VAL A 13 4.68 -5.09 -13.19
N GLU A 14 4.68 -4.51 -14.39
CA GLU A 14 3.45 -4.25 -15.11
C GLU A 14 2.77 -5.58 -15.47
N THR A 15 1.45 -5.62 -15.35
CA THR A 15 0.67 -6.85 -15.52
C THR A 15 -0.74 -6.46 -15.93
N GLU A 16 -1.20 -7.06 -17.01
CA GLU A 16 -2.59 -6.99 -17.44
C GLU A 16 -3.43 -7.99 -16.65
N VAL A 17 -4.62 -7.56 -16.22
CA VAL A 17 -5.56 -8.38 -15.47
C VAL A 17 -6.97 -8.11 -15.98
N ASP A 18 -7.85 -9.10 -15.88
CA ASP A 18 -9.25 -8.92 -16.24
C ASP A 18 -9.93 -7.86 -15.36
N LYS A 19 -10.87 -7.13 -15.95
CA LYS A 19 -11.68 -6.15 -15.22
C LYS A 19 -12.55 -6.89 -14.19
N PRO A 20 -12.45 -6.59 -12.90
CA PRO A 20 -13.21 -7.29 -11.87
C PRO A 20 -14.70 -6.92 -11.93
N THR A 21 -15.56 -7.89 -11.59
CA THR A 21 -17.00 -7.68 -11.41
C THR A 21 -17.29 -7.48 -9.92
N PRO A 22 -17.83 -6.31 -9.50
CA PRO A 22 -18.12 -6.06 -8.09
C PRO A 22 -19.25 -6.98 -7.59
N ARG A 23 -19.14 -7.42 -6.33
CA ARG A 23 -20.21 -8.15 -5.62
C ARG A 23 -21.19 -7.19 -4.95
N ASN A 24 -22.19 -7.75 -4.26
CA ASN A 24 -23.10 -6.95 -3.44
C ASN A 24 -22.31 -6.13 -2.40
N ASN A 25 -22.62 -4.83 -2.32
CA ASN A 25 -21.95 -3.84 -1.46
C ASN A 25 -20.49 -3.50 -1.83
N GLU A 26 -20.05 -3.84 -3.04
CA GLU A 26 -18.77 -3.38 -3.59
C GLU A 26 -19.02 -2.38 -4.73
N VAL A 27 -18.04 -1.51 -4.96
CA VAL A 27 -18.10 -0.50 -6.04
C VAL A 27 -16.87 -0.67 -6.93
N LEU A 28 -17.08 -0.66 -8.24
CA LEU A 28 -15.99 -0.69 -9.20
C LEU A 28 -15.56 0.75 -9.54
N MET A 29 -14.32 1.09 -9.25
CA MET A 29 -13.77 2.42 -9.51
C MET A 29 -12.73 2.40 -10.63
N LYS A 30 -12.77 3.40 -11.52
CA LYS A 30 -11.68 3.67 -12.46
C LYS A 30 -10.64 4.55 -11.77
N VAL A 31 -9.52 3.95 -11.39
CA VAL A 31 -8.43 4.65 -10.69
C VAL A 31 -7.71 5.59 -11.67
N TYR A 32 -7.63 6.88 -11.34
CA TYR A 32 -6.87 7.88 -12.11
C TYR A 32 -5.45 8.08 -11.55
N ALA A 33 -5.32 8.06 -10.22
CA ALA A 33 -4.06 8.17 -9.50
C ALA A 33 -4.11 7.40 -8.18
N THR A 34 -2.94 7.01 -7.67
CA THR A 34 -2.76 6.41 -6.33
C THR A 34 -1.48 6.97 -5.70
N SER A 35 -1.38 6.92 -4.38
CA SER A 35 -0.18 7.31 -3.63
C SER A 35 0.86 6.18 -3.58
N VAL A 36 2.11 6.52 -3.30
CA VAL A 36 3.15 5.59 -2.85
C VAL A 36 3.45 5.87 -1.38
N ASN A 37 3.38 4.83 -0.55
CA ASN A 37 3.58 4.88 0.89
C ASN A 37 4.74 3.97 1.30
N PRO A 38 5.43 4.24 2.43
CA PRO A 38 6.47 3.34 2.95
C PRO A 38 5.98 1.91 3.21
N ALA A 39 4.70 1.74 3.54
CA ALA A 39 4.08 0.43 3.70
C ALA A 39 4.15 -0.42 2.42
N ASP A 40 4.00 0.20 1.24
CA ASP A 40 4.04 -0.51 -0.05
C ASP A 40 5.41 -1.18 -0.28
N CYS A 41 6.48 -0.49 0.12
CA CYS A 41 7.84 -1.03 0.08
C CYS A 41 8.00 -2.20 1.05
N GLY A 42 7.42 -2.11 2.25
CA GLY A 42 7.41 -3.18 3.24
C GLY A 42 6.66 -4.42 2.75
N VAL A 43 5.49 -4.24 2.10
CA VAL A 43 4.69 -5.34 1.52
C VAL A 43 5.49 -6.04 0.43
N ARG A 44 6.09 -5.27 -0.49
CA ARG A 44 6.93 -5.81 -1.58
C ARG A 44 8.13 -6.61 -1.08
N GLN A 45 8.71 -6.23 0.06
CA GLN A 45 9.84 -6.95 0.66
C GLN A 45 9.40 -8.17 1.50
N GLY A 46 8.10 -8.37 1.73
CA GLY A 46 7.60 -9.40 2.65
C GLY A 46 7.79 -9.05 4.13
N ALA A 47 8.11 -7.79 4.45
CA ALA A 47 8.50 -7.34 5.79
C ALA A 47 7.31 -6.89 6.64
N LYS A 48 6.38 -7.81 6.94
CA LYS A 48 5.13 -7.54 7.68
C LYS A 48 5.34 -6.85 9.03
N ARG A 49 6.42 -7.21 9.75
CA ARG A 49 6.75 -6.64 11.06
C ARG A 49 7.09 -5.15 10.98
N LEU A 50 7.79 -4.73 9.94
CA LEU A 50 8.18 -3.32 9.74
C LEU A 50 6.98 -2.44 9.39
N ILE A 51 5.99 -2.95 8.66
CA ILE A 51 4.77 -2.20 8.30
C ILE A 51 3.98 -1.84 9.56
N HIS A 52 3.72 -2.84 10.42
CA HIS A 52 2.97 -2.62 11.67
C HIS A 52 3.69 -1.68 12.62
N GLU A 53 5.02 -1.78 12.72
CA GLU A 53 5.83 -0.91 13.56
C GLU A 53 5.85 0.53 13.04
N TYR A 54 6.02 0.72 11.72
CA TYR A 54 5.95 2.03 11.08
C TYR A 54 4.58 2.71 11.29
N GLN A 55 3.49 1.97 11.11
CA GLN A 55 2.13 2.47 11.39
C GLN A 55 1.98 2.88 12.85
N ARG A 56 2.39 2.01 13.80
CA ARG A 56 2.33 2.30 15.24
C ARG A 56 3.14 3.54 15.62
N LEU A 57 4.31 3.74 15.00
CA LEU A 57 5.15 4.91 15.25
C LEU A 57 4.52 6.18 14.69
N ASN A 58 3.84 6.11 13.54
CA ASN A 58 3.14 7.25 12.97
C ASN A 58 1.84 7.60 13.69
N ASP A 59 1.10 6.61 14.21
CA ASP A 59 -0.06 6.85 15.07
C ASP A 59 0.34 7.56 16.38
N LYS A 60 1.57 7.33 16.86
CA LYS A 60 2.13 8.06 18.00
C LYS A 60 2.65 9.45 17.64
N LYS A 61 3.04 9.69 16.38
CA LYS A 61 3.46 11.02 15.90
C LYS A 61 2.25 11.91 15.60
N SER A 62 1.18 11.36 15.03
CA SER A 62 -0.07 12.11 14.80
C SER A 62 -0.73 12.61 16.09
N SER A 63 -0.52 11.94 17.23
CA SER A 63 -0.93 12.47 18.56
C SER A 63 -0.05 13.59 19.09
N VAL A 64 1.11 13.86 18.46
CA VAL A 64 2.06 14.94 18.81
C VAL A 64 2.06 16.06 17.76
N ASP A 65 1.54 15.82 16.55
CA ASP A 65 1.58 16.79 15.44
C ASP A 65 0.28 17.60 15.21
N ILE A 66 -0.62 17.70 16.21
CA ILE A 66 -1.61 18.82 16.26
C ILE A 66 -0.93 20.08 16.85
N ALA A 67 0.25 20.42 16.35
CA ALA A 67 0.96 21.65 16.70
C ALA A 67 2.07 21.92 15.68
N ASN A 68 1.71 22.21 14.43
CA ASN A 68 2.18 23.36 13.66
C ASN A 68 1.88 23.19 12.16
N CYS A 69 1.00 24.07 11.68
CA CYS A 69 0.81 24.57 10.31
C CYS A 69 1.15 23.63 9.14
#